data_AF-A0A8H4V2B6-F1
#
_entry.id   AF-A0A8H4V2B6-F1
#
_cell.length_a   1.000
_cell.length_b   1.000
_cell.length_c   1.000
_cell.angle_alpha   90.00
_cell.angle_beta   90.00
_cell.angle_gamma   90.00
#
_symmetry.space_group_name_H-M   'P 1'
#
loop_
_entity.id
_entity.type
_entity.pdbx_description
1 polymer ?
#
loop_
_entity_poly.entity_id
_entity_poly.type
_entity_poly.pdbx_seq_one_letter_code
_entity_poly.pdbx_strand_id
1 'polypeptide(L)'
;MGCYEVSLGDTTGAGTPAKVATLIRYLEKNGIPLNRLAGHFHDTYGQAVANVLQAYICGIRVFDASVGGLGGCPFAPGAKGNVATEDVVLMFENAGIQTGINLTELVATGNWINQQVRGSSESLRSGYSSDTLNVLQKESQPREKELRLPSFRPMSMKHMKASLTRVKHADKIRFLQSEGGDLKIILNRPSR
;
A
#
# COMPACT_ATOMS: atom_id res chain seq x y z
N MET A 1 -26.44 3.63 -10.38
CA MET A 1 -25.10 4.26 -10.32
C MET A 1 -24.08 3.36 -11.02
N GLY A 2 -23.05 3.94 -11.67
CA GLY A 2 -22.12 3.26 -12.58
C GLY A 2 -20.63 3.40 -12.20
N CYS A 3 -20.32 3.35 -10.90
CA CYS A 3 -18.94 3.43 -10.42
C CYS A 3 -18.11 2.26 -10.96
N TYR A 4 -16.92 2.56 -11.51
CA TYR A 4 -16.00 1.53 -12.00
C TYR A 4 -15.24 0.84 -10.86
N GLU A 5 -15.07 1.52 -9.73
CA GLU A 5 -14.43 1.03 -8.50
C GLU A 5 -15.02 1.74 -7.27
N VAL A 6 -15.01 1.07 -6.12
CA VAL A 6 -15.45 1.59 -4.82
C VAL A 6 -14.37 1.29 -3.78
N SER A 7 -13.84 2.32 -3.12
CA SER A 7 -12.87 2.15 -2.03
C SER A 7 -13.58 2.00 -0.68
N LEU A 8 -13.25 0.94 0.05
CA LEU A 8 -13.79 0.62 1.36
C LEU A 8 -12.95 1.33 2.42
N GLY A 9 -13.49 2.41 3.00
CA GLY A 9 -12.80 3.27 3.96
C GLY A 9 -12.95 2.84 5.43
N ASP A 10 -11.84 2.60 6.11
CA ASP A 10 -11.72 2.62 7.57
C ASP A 10 -11.20 4.01 8.01
N THR A 11 -12.13 4.97 8.07
CA THR A 11 -11.83 6.39 8.29
C THR A 11 -11.32 6.71 9.70
N THR A 12 -11.60 5.85 10.67
CA THR A 12 -11.15 6.02 12.06
C THR A 12 -9.89 5.19 12.36
N GLY A 13 -9.63 4.14 11.59
CA GLY A 13 -8.55 3.18 11.82
C GLY A 13 -8.92 2.11 12.87
N ALA A 14 -10.21 2.00 13.23
CA ALA A 14 -10.71 1.06 14.24
C ALA A 14 -11.08 -0.32 13.66
N GLY A 15 -10.90 -0.50 12.35
CA GLY A 15 -11.00 -1.77 11.66
C GLY A 15 -9.96 -2.76 12.18
N THR A 16 -10.33 -4.04 12.18
CA THR A 16 -9.42 -5.13 12.49
C THR A 16 -9.45 -6.15 11.36
N PRO A 17 -8.43 -7.02 11.22
CA PRO A 17 -8.39 -8.00 10.15
C PRO A 17 -9.66 -8.87 10.09
N ALA A 18 -10.17 -9.30 11.25
CA ALA A 18 -11.40 -10.08 11.32
C ALA A 18 -12.62 -9.32 10.73
N LYS A 19 -12.78 -8.04 11.06
CA LYS A 19 -13.87 -7.20 10.52
C LYS A 19 -13.73 -7.00 9.01
N VAL A 20 -12.50 -6.76 8.54
CA VAL A 20 -12.19 -6.60 7.11
C VAL A 20 -12.55 -7.86 6.33
N ALA A 21 -12.13 -9.03 6.82
CA ALA A 21 -12.46 -10.31 6.20
C ALA A 21 -13.97 -10.56 6.15
N THR A 22 -14.69 -10.28 7.23
CA THR A 22 -16.15 -10.42 7.28
C THR A 22 -16.84 -9.51 6.26
N LEU A 23 -16.44 -8.24 6.18
CA LEU A 23 -17.02 -7.28 5.22
C LEU A 23 -16.79 -7.72 3.78
N ILE A 24 -15.56 -8.07 3.41
CA ILE A 24 -15.23 -8.43 2.02
C ILE A 24 -15.98 -9.71 1.61
N ARG A 25 -16.03 -10.73 2.47
CA ARG A 25 -16.79 -11.95 2.19
C ARG A 25 -18.28 -11.70 2.07
N TYR A 26 -18.83 -10.79 2.88
CA TYR A 26 -20.23 -10.39 2.77
C TYR A 26 -20.50 -9.72 1.41
N LEU A 27 -19.66 -8.78 0.99
CA LEU A 27 -19.80 -8.11 -0.32
C LEU A 27 -19.68 -9.10 -1.48
N GLU A 28 -18.69 -9.99 -1.44
CA GLU A 28 -18.51 -11.04 -2.46
C GLU A 28 -19.73 -11.95 -2.55
N LYS A 29 -20.25 -12.43 -1.41
CA LYS A 29 -21.44 -13.29 -1.35
C LYS A 29 -22.68 -12.61 -1.93
N ASN A 30 -22.76 -11.28 -1.85
CA ASN A 30 -23.86 -10.48 -2.42
C ASN A 30 -23.58 -10.01 -3.86
N GLY A 31 -22.62 -10.64 -4.55
CA GLY A 31 -22.37 -10.42 -5.98
C GLY A 31 -21.57 -9.17 -6.30
N ILE A 32 -20.94 -8.53 -5.31
CA ILE A 32 -20.05 -7.39 -5.55
C ILE A 32 -18.68 -7.92 -6.03
N PRO A 33 -18.24 -7.57 -7.25
CA PRO A 33 -17.01 -8.12 -7.80
C PRO A 33 -15.78 -7.47 -7.14
N LEU A 34 -14.89 -8.30 -6.59
CA LEU A 34 -13.72 -7.85 -5.83
C LEU A 34 -12.72 -6.99 -6.63
N ASN A 35 -12.69 -7.09 -7.96
CA ASN A 35 -11.87 -6.20 -8.80
C ASN A 35 -12.45 -4.82 -9.04
N ARG A 36 -13.63 -4.53 -8.49
CA ARG A 36 -14.17 -3.18 -8.41
C ARG A 36 -14.10 -2.63 -6.98
N LEU A 37 -13.34 -3.28 -6.11
CA LEU A 37 -13.16 -2.86 -4.73
C LEU A 37 -11.70 -2.48 -4.49
N ALA A 38 -11.52 -1.40 -3.74
CA ALA A 38 -10.25 -0.98 -3.17
C ALA A 38 -10.36 -0.93 -1.63
N GLY A 39 -9.22 -0.93 -0.94
CA GLY A 39 -9.16 -0.75 0.50
C GLY A 39 -8.46 0.55 0.88
N HIS A 40 -9.08 1.33 1.75
CA HIS A 40 -8.52 2.57 2.29
C HIS A 40 -8.50 2.47 3.82
N PHE A 41 -7.32 2.34 4.41
CA PHE A 41 -7.18 2.06 5.85
C PHE A 41 -6.37 3.14 6.55
N HIS A 42 -6.95 3.73 7.58
CA HIS A 42 -6.20 4.60 8.49
C HIS A 42 -5.46 3.78 9.55
N ASP A 43 -4.30 4.27 9.95
CA ASP A 43 -3.38 3.61 10.87
C ASP A 43 -3.35 4.28 12.26
N THR A 44 -4.47 4.90 12.65
CA THR A 44 -4.66 5.53 13.96
C THR A 44 -4.31 4.59 15.12
N TYR A 45 -4.72 3.32 15.03
CA TYR A 45 -4.52 2.29 16.06
C TYR A 45 -3.50 1.21 15.66
N GLY A 46 -2.66 1.47 14.65
CA GLY A 46 -1.62 0.53 14.21
C GLY A 46 -2.14 -0.73 13.52
N GLN A 47 -3.36 -0.71 12.99
CA GLN A 47 -4.00 -1.87 12.36
C GLN A 47 -3.91 -1.85 10.83
N ALA A 48 -3.50 -0.76 10.20
CA ALA A 48 -3.77 -0.56 8.78
C ALA A 48 -3.01 -1.54 7.88
N VAL A 49 -1.72 -1.79 8.15
CA VAL A 49 -0.93 -2.76 7.36
C VAL A 49 -1.51 -4.17 7.50
N ALA A 50 -1.95 -4.56 8.71
CA ALA A 50 -2.60 -5.84 8.93
C ALA A 50 -3.95 -5.93 8.19
N ASN A 51 -4.72 -4.85 8.17
CA ASN A 51 -5.98 -4.74 7.44
C ASN A 51 -5.77 -4.81 5.92
N VAL A 52 -4.74 -4.15 5.38
CA VAL A 52 -4.32 -4.23 3.97
C VAL A 52 -3.98 -5.67 3.60
N LEU A 53 -3.12 -6.33 4.38
CA LEU A 53 -2.74 -7.72 4.11
C LEU A 53 -3.95 -8.65 4.15
N GLN A 54 -4.86 -8.46 5.12
CA GLN A 54 -6.06 -9.26 5.22
C GLN A 54 -7.01 -9.04 4.03
N ALA A 55 -7.19 -7.80 3.59
CA ALA A 55 -7.96 -7.48 2.40
C ALA A 55 -7.33 -8.09 1.13
N TYR A 56 -6.00 -8.09 1.03
CA TYR A 56 -5.26 -8.76 -0.04
C TYR A 56 -5.51 -10.27 -0.06
N ILE A 57 -5.43 -10.92 1.11
CA ILE A 57 -5.75 -12.35 1.28
C ILE A 57 -7.19 -12.64 0.83
N CYS A 58 -8.13 -11.72 1.12
CA CYS A 58 -9.52 -11.82 0.69
C CYS A 58 -9.77 -11.47 -0.79
N GLY A 59 -8.74 -11.11 -1.56
CA GLY A 59 -8.84 -10.93 -3.01
C GLY A 59 -8.83 -9.48 -3.51
N ILE A 60 -8.76 -8.48 -2.61
CA ILE A 60 -8.59 -7.06 -2.99
C ILE A 60 -7.17 -6.83 -3.53
N ARG A 61 -7.03 -6.00 -4.56
CA ARG A 61 -5.74 -5.75 -5.23
C ARG A 61 -5.37 -4.28 -5.36
N VAL A 62 -6.21 -3.42 -4.81
CA VAL A 62 -6.08 -1.97 -4.90
C VAL A 62 -6.15 -1.40 -3.50
N PHE A 63 -5.14 -0.63 -3.14
CA PHE A 63 -5.03 -0.03 -1.82
C PHE A 63 -4.65 1.44 -1.93
N ASP A 64 -5.37 2.26 -1.15
CA ASP A 64 -5.06 3.67 -1.01
C ASP A 64 -4.11 3.84 0.17
N ALA A 65 -3.05 4.62 -0.03
CA ALA A 65 -2.04 4.92 0.98
C ALA A 65 -1.46 6.32 0.74
N SER A 66 -0.77 6.86 1.74
CA SER A 66 -0.13 8.18 1.63
C SER A 66 1.37 8.09 1.85
N VAL A 67 2.13 8.76 0.98
CA VAL A 67 3.59 8.82 1.06
C VAL A 67 4.00 9.41 2.42
N GLY A 68 4.97 8.80 3.10
CA GLY A 68 5.41 9.20 4.42
C GLY A 68 4.36 9.11 5.52
N GLY A 69 3.22 8.45 5.26
CA GLY A 69 2.06 8.44 6.16
C GLY A 69 1.42 9.83 6.32
N LEU A 70 1.48 10.66 5.28
CA LEU A 70 0.85 11.97 5.28
C LEU A 70 -0.67 11.88 5.45
N GLY A 71 -1.23 12.94 6.03
CA GLY A 71 -2.60 12.98 6.49
C GLY A 71 -2.72 12.81 8.01
N GLY A 72 -3.96 12.84 8.48
CA GLY A 72 -4.28 12.98 9.91
C GLY A 72 -5.25 14.15 10.13
N CYS A 73 -6.03 14.07 11.20
CA CYS A 73 -6.99 15.11 11.51
C CYS A 73 -6.27 16.27 12.24
N PRO A 74 -6.31 17.52 11.73
CA PRO A 74 -5.71 18.66 12.44
C PRO A 74 -6.36 18.90 13.82
N PHE A 75 -7.55 18.32 14.06
CA PHE A 75 -8.29 18.41 15.32
C PHE A 75 -8.06 17.24 16.29
N ALA A 76 -7.29 16.21 15.91
CA ALA A 76 -6.97 15.07 16.78
C ALA A 76 -5.45 14.81 16.83
N PRO A 77 -4.72 15.50 17.73
CA PRO A 77 -3.28 15.33 17.89
C PRO A 77 -2.94 13.85 18.17
N GLY A 78 -2.12 13.24 17.32
CA GLY A 78 -1.71 11.83 17.44
C GLY A 78 -2.56 10.83 16.66
N ALA A 79 -3.69 11.24 16.06
CA ALA A 79 -4.40 10.39 15.11
C ALA A 79 -3.56 10.29 13.83
N LYS A 80 -2.89 9.15 13.66
CA LYS A 80 -1.84 9.00 12.66
C LYS A 80 -2.33 9.07 11.19
N GLY A 81 -3.65 9.05 10.94
CA GLY A 81 -4.21 9.24 9.60
C GLY A 81 -4.01 8.03 8.70
N ASN A 82 -3.71 8.25 7.42
CA ASN A 82 -3.51 7.21 6.42
C ASN A 82 -2.40 6.21 6.79
N VAL A 83 -2.47 5.02 6.21
CA VAL A 83 -1.33 4.10 6.17
C VAL A 83 -0.21 4.68 5.29
N ALA A 84 1.05 4.50 5.71
CA ALA A 84 2.20 4.92 4.91
C ALA A 84 2.37 3.99 3.70
N THR A 85 2.57 4.57 2.52
CA THR A 85 2.82 3.79 1.29
C THR A 85 4.05 2.90 1.43
N GLU A 86 5.09 3.39 2.09
CA GLU A 86 6.35 2.70 2.36
C GLU A 86 6.13 1.41 3.14
N ASP A 87 5.34 1.47 4.21
CA ASP A 87 5.08 0.33 5.09
C ASP A 87 4.30 -0.76 4.34
N VAL A 88 3.35 -0.35 3.48
CA VAL A 88 2.58 -1.28 2.64
C VAL A 88 3.47 -1.93 1.58
N VAL A 89 4.31 -1.15 0.89
CA VAL A 89 5.23 -1.68 -0.13
C VAL A 89 6.24 -2.62 0.50
N LEU A 90 6.88 -2.22 1.60
CA LEU A 90 7.83 -3.07 2.32
C LEU A 90 7.18 -4.37 2.78
N MET A 91 5.97 -4.30 3.37
CA MET A 91 5.25 -5.49 3.80
C MET A 91 4.98 -6.44 2.63
N PHE A 92 4.53 -5.93 1.48
CA PHE A 92 4.28 -6.75 0.31
C PHE A 92 5.57 -7.35 -0.26
N GLU A 93 6.64 -6.56 -0.39
CA GLU A 93 7.94 -7.05 -0.87
C GLU A 93 8.50 -8.15 0.04
N ASN A 94 8.44 -7.97 1.36
CA ASN A 94 8.86 -8.98 2.33
C ASN A 94 7.98 -10.24 2.31
N ALA A 95 6.71 -10.11 1.92
CA ALA A 95 5.81 -11.23 1.69
C ALA A 95 5.99 -11.88 0.29
N GLY A 96 6.95 -11.42 -0.51
CA GLY A 96 7.21 -11.92 -1.87
C GLY A 96 6.18 -11.44 -2.92
N ILE A 97 5.42 -10.38 -2.61
CA ILE A 97 4.38 -9.82 -3.48
C ILE A 97 4.94 -8.58 -4.18
N GLN A 98 4.97 -8.62 -5.51
CA GLN A 98 5.49 -7.52 -6.31
C GLN A 98 4.49 -6.38 -6.42
N THR A 99 4.93 -5.18 -6.06
CA THR A 99 4.17 -3.92 -6.19
C THR A 99 4.56 -3.12 -7.44
N GLY A 100 5.78 -3.33 -7.95
CA GLY A 100 6.34 -2.55 -9.06
C GLY A 100 6.81 -1.14 -8.67
N ILE A 101 6.80 -0.81 -7.37
CA ILE A 101 7.23 0.47 -6.83
C ILE A 101 8.71 0.36 -6.41
N ASN A 102 9.52 1.37 -6.70
CA ASN A 102 10.90 1.43 -6.20
C ASN A 102 10.88 1.96 -4.75
N LEU A 103 11.06 1.07 -3.78
CA LEU A 103 11.01 1.43 -2.35
C LEU A 103 12.05 2.50 -1.97
N THR A 104 13.25 2.46 -2.56
CA THR A 104 14.31 3.44 -2.27
C THR A 104 13.93 4.85 -2.73
N GLU A 105 13.38 4.97 -3.94
CA GLU A 105 12.88 6.25 -4.47
C GLU A 105 11.65 6.74 -3.69
N LEU A 106 10.79 5.82 -3.26
CA LEU A 106 9.62 6.13 -2.45
C LEU A 106 10.03 6.73 -1.10
N VAL A 107 10.97 6.11 -0.39
CA VAL A 107 11.48 6.62 0.89
C VAL A 107 12.20 7.95 0.73
N ALA A 108 12.98 8.13 -0.34
CA ALA A 108 13.60 9.43 -0.64
C ALA A 108 12.53 10.53 -0.84
N THR A 109 11.45 10.21 -1.55
CA THR A 109 10.30 11.11 -1.76
C THR A 109 9.59 11.42 -0.44
N GLY A 110 9.35 10.40 0.39
CA GLY A 110 8.74 10.54 1.70
C GLY A 110 9.55 11.41 2.66
N ASN A 111 10.88 11.29 2.64
CA ASN A 111 11.78 12.16 3.40
C ASN A 111 11.69 13.60 2.92
N TRP A 112 11.76 13.83 1.60
CA TRP A 112 11.69 15.16 1.01
C TRP A 112 10.39 15.88 1.40
N ILE A 113 9.22 15.23 1.22
CA ILE A 113 7.94 15.89 1.48
C ILE A 113 7.71 16.18 2.96
N ASN A 114 8.14 15.28 3.86
CA ASN A 114 8.03 15.54 5.30
C ASN A 114 8.86 16.74 5.74
N GLN A 115 10.06 16.93 5.18
CA GLN A 115 10.86 18.13 5.43
C GLN A 115 10.14 19.41 4.99
N GLN A 116 9.40 19.37 3.87
CA GLN A 116 8.64 20.53 3.40
C GLN A 116 7.43 20.85 4.29
N VAL A 117 6.73 19.82 4.78
CA VAL A 117 5.45 19.98 5.48
C VAL A 117 5.62 20.16 6.99
N ARG A 118 6.59 19.48 7.60
CA ARG A 118 6.78 19.42 9.07
C ARG A 118 8.06 20.09 9.56
N GLY A 119 8.92 20.55 8.65
CA GLY A 119 10.24 21.10 8.97
C GLY A 119 11.31 20.02 9.18
N SER A 120 12.57 20.45 9.28
CA SER A 120 13.76 19.59 9.28
C SER A 120 14.00 18.78 10.56
N SER A 121 13.14 18.88 11.57
CA SER A 121 13.31 18.24 12.87
C SER A 121 12.49 16.95 13.06
N GLU A 122 11.59 16.60 12.15
CA GLU A 122 10.83 15.34 12.22
C GLU A 122 11.28 14.35 11.15
N SER A 123 11.57 13.11 11.58
CA SER A 123 11.85 11.98 10.70
C SER A 123 10.57 11.40 10.09
N LEU A 124 10.72 10.65 8.99
CA LEU A 124 9.66 9.83 8.42
C LEU A 124 8.94 9.03 9.52
N ARG A 125 7.61 8.97 9.46
CA ARG A 125 6.80 8.18 10.40
C ARG A 125 7.22 6.70 10.45
N SER A 126 7.61 6.16 9.32
CA SER A 126 8.11 4.78 9.19
C SER A 126 9.50 4.58 9.79
N GLY A 127 10.22 5.67 10.11
CA GLY A 127 11.58 5.64 10.63
C GLY A 127 12.62 5.15 9.62
N TYR A 128 12.25 4.96 8.34
CA TYR A 128 13.17 4.45 7.34
C TYR A 128 14.21 5.52 6.97
N SER A 129 15.44 5.32 7.45
CA SER A 129 16.61 5.90 6.80
C SER A 129 17.03 5.03 5.63
N SER A 130 17.80 5.61 4.70
CA SER A 130 18.47 4.88 3.62
C SER A 130 19.26 3.68 4.16
N ASP A 131 19.85 3.82 5.34
CA ASP A 131 20.62 2.77 6.00
C ASP A 131 19.72 1.66 6.56
N THR A 132 18.57 2.00 7.14
CA THR A 132 17.58 1.02 7.60
C THR A 132 17.06 0.16 6.46
N LEU A 133 16.78 0.76 5.29
CA LEU A 133 16.37 0.01 4.10
C LEU A 133 17.47 -0.93 3.61
N ASN A 134 18.72 -0.46 3.59
CA ASN A 134 19.86 -1.28 3.19
C ASN A 134 20.05 -2.48 4.12
N VAL A 135 19.80 -2.33 5.42
CA VAL A 135 19.83 -3.43 6.39
C VAL A 135 18.66 -4.39 6.14
N LEU A 136 17.44 -3.88 6.01
CA LEU A 136 16.25 -4.72 5.77
C LEU A 136 16.37 -5.50 4.45
N GLN A 137 16.84 -4.87 3.38
CA GLN A 137 17.06 -5.53 2.08
C GLN A 137 18.19 -6.58 2.15
N LYS A 138 19.22 -6.37 2.97
CA LYS A 138 20.27 -7.38 3.21
C LYS A 138 19.77 -8.55 4.04
N GLU A 139 18.96 -8.30 5.07
CA GLU A 139 18.36 -9.35 5.92
C GLU A 139 17.21 -10.10 5.24
N SER A 140 16.60 -9.52 4.21
CA SER A 140 15.59 -10.15 3.34
C SER A 140 16.17 -11.25 2.44
N GLN A 141 17.49 -11.44 2.41
CA GLN A 141 18.07 -12.66 1.85
C GLN A 141 17.58 -13.86 2.67
N PRO A 142 16.94 -14.87 2.04
CA PRO A 142 16.19 -15.86 2.78
C PRO A 142 17.10 -16.66 3.72
N ARG A 143 16.87 -16.55 5.03
CA ARG A 143 17.27 -17.59 5.97
C ARG A 143 16.34 -18.78 5.71
N GLU A 144 16.90 -19.94 5.37
CA GLU A 144 16.23 -21.16 4.87
C GLU A 144 15.18 -21.84 5.80
N LYS A 145 14.44 -21.11 6.63
CA LYS A 145 13.33 -21.68 7.40
C LYS A 145 12.00 -21.10 6.91
N GLU A 146 11.45 -21.74 5.89
CA GLU A 146 10.09 -21.52 5.36
C GLU A 146 9.05 -21.43 6.50
N LEU A 147 8.56 -20.23 6.80
CA LEU A 147 7.25 -20.09 7.41
C LEU A 147 6.22 -20.28 6.29
N ARG A 148 5.68 -21.49 6.17
CA ARG A 148 4.66 -21.82 5.16
C ARG A 148 3.36 -21.07 5.45
N LEU A 149 3.19 -19.90 4.85
CA LEU A 149 1.86 -19.38 4.54
C LEU A 149 1.16 -20.35 3.58
N PRO A 150 -0.18 -20.51 3.63
CA PRO A 150 -0.90 -21.42 2.75
C PRO A 150 -0.53 -21.16 1.28
N SER A 151 -0.22 -22.24 0.56
CA SER A 151 0.58 -22.28 -0.66
C SER A 151 0.29 -21.16 -1.67
N PHE A 152 1.20 -20.19 -1.78
CA PHE A 152 1.24 -19.23 -2.87
C PHE A 152 2.18 -19.79 -3.96
N ARG A 153 1.65 -20.08 -5.15
CA ARG A 153 2.46 -20.49 -6.32
C ARG A 153 2.82 -19.24 -7.13
N PRO A 154 4.11 -18.90 -7.31
CA PRO A 154 4.49 -17.84 -8.25
C PRO A 154 4.42 -18.39 -9.69
N MET A 155 3.84 -17.65 -10.64
CA MET A 155 3.82 -18.06 -12.04
C MET A 155 4.18 -16.94 -13.04
N SER A 156 4.75 -17.43 -14.15
CA SER A 156 5.51 -16.76 -15.21
C SER A 156 4.69 -15.82 -16.12
N MET A 157 5.37 -14.76 -16.59
CA MET A 157 4.85 -13.69 -17.45
C MET A 157 4.48 -14.15 -18.87
N LYS A 158 3.27 -13.78 -19.31
CA LYS A 158 2.99 -13.49 -20.74
C LYS A 158 2.09 -12.24 -20.87
N HIS A 159 2.74 -11.18 -21.35
CA HIS A 159 2.26 -9.97 -22.05
C HIS A 159 0.80 -9.50 -21.88
N MET A 160 0.65 -8.25 -21.42
CA MET A 160 -0.44 -7.38 -21.90
C MET A 160 0.04 -5.92 -21.93
N LYS A 161 0.06 -5.33 -23.14
CA LYS A 161 0.32 -3.90 -23.36
C LYS A 161 -0.92 -3.11 -22.92
N ALA A 162 -0.77 -2.24 -21.93
CA ALA A 162 -1.70 -1.14 -21.66
C ALA A 162 -1.02 0.17 -22.07
N SER A 163 -1.65 0.95 -22.95
CA SER A 163 -1.10 2.23 -23.40
C SER A 163 -1.29 3.31 -22.34
N LEU A 164 -0.19 3.90 -21.90
CA LEU A 164 -0.12 5.03 -20.98
C LEU A 164 0.35 6.26 -21.74
N THR A 165 -0.36 7.38 -21.60
CA THR A 165 0.01 8.65 -22.25
C THR A 165 0.93 9.43 -21.31
N ARG A 166 2.11 9.81 -21.85
CA ARG A 166 3.28 10.34 -21.11
C ARG A 166 3.14 11.84 -20.83
N VAL A 167 3.32 12.26 -19.57
CA VAL A 167 3.41 13.69 -19.21
C VAL A 167 4.77 13.98 -18.58
N LYS A 168 5.70 14.43 -19.46
CA LYS A 168 7.03 15.06 -19.32
C LYS A 168 8.05 14.62 -18.23
N HIS A 169 9.32 14.69 -18.66
CA HIS A 169 10.55 14.23 -17.98
C HIS A 169 11.01 15.18 -16.86
N ALA A 170 11.31 14.61 -15.70
CA ALA A 170 12.49 14.94 -14.91
C ALA A 170 13.14 13.61 -14.51
N ASP A 171 14.44 13.48 -14.74
CA ASP A 171 15.12 12.20 -14.89
C ASP A 171 14.98 11.26 -13.67
N LYS A 172 14.40 10.08 -13.96
CA LYS A 172 14.23 8.86 -13.12
C LYS A 172 12.98 8.72 -12.25
N ILE A 173 12.01 9.65 -12.27
CA ILE A 173 10.74 9.46 -11.53
C ILE A 173 9.56 9.34 -12.52
N ARG A 174 8.75 8.28 -12.36
CA ARG A 174 7.50 8.10 -13.11
C ARG A 174 6.35 8.75 -12.35
N PHE A 175 5.89 9.91 -12.81
CA PHE A 175 4.69 10.57 -12.27
C PHE A 175 3.44 9.97 -12.91
N LEU A 176 2.56 9.38 -12.10
CA LEU A 176 1.21 8.97 -12.48
C LEU A 176 0.23 9.86 -11.71
N GLN A 177 -0.45 10.76 -12.42
CA GLN A 177 -1.42 11.68 -11.83
C GLN A 177 -2.83 11.23 -12.19
N SER A 178 -3.62 10.86 -11.18
CA SER A 178 -5.07 11.03 -11.19
C SER A 178 -5.34 12.40 -10.58
N GLU A 179 -6.22 13.21 -11.17
CA GLU A 179 -6.61 14.50 -10.58
C GLU A 179 -7.15 14.30 -9.16
N GLY A 180 -6.61 15.05 -8.19
CA GLY A 180 -6.92 14.91 -6.76
C GLY A 180 -6.03 13.87 -6.07
N GLY A 181 -5.13 14.33 -5.19
CA GLY A 181 -4.08 13.51 -4.61
C GLY A 181 -4.59 12.34 -3.75
N ASP A 182 -4.17 11.14 -4.12
CA ASP A 182 -3.82 10.00 -3.28
C ASP A 182 -3.08 8.98 -4.15
N LEU A 183 -1.98 8.41 -3.65
CA LEU A 183 -1.17 7.43 -4.40
C LEU A 183 -1.82 6.05 -4.28
N LYS A 184 -2.40 5.58 -5.38
CA LYS A 184 -3.08 4.28 -5.48
C LYS A 184 -2.06 3.16 -5.77
N ILE A 185 -1.92 2.21 -4.85
CA ILE A 185 -1.11 1.00 -5.06
C ILE A 185 -1.99 -0.05 -5.73
N ILE A 186 -1.61 -0.47 -6.94
CA ILE A 186 -2.29 -1.51 -7.70
C ILE A 186 -1.37 -2.73 -7.78
N LEU A 187 -1.82 -3.86 -7.26
CA LEU A 187 -1.09 -5.13 -7.29
C LEU A 187 -1.58 -6.04 -8.40
N ASN A 188 -0.67 -6.85 -8.95
CA ASN A 188 -1.03 -7.86 -9.93
C ASN A 188 -1.94 -8.96 -9.34
N ARG A 189 -2.86 -9.48 -10.16
CA ARG A 189 -3.83 -10.53 -9.80
C ARG A 189 -3.15 -11.92 -9.94
N PRO A 190 -3.20 -12.81 -8.93
CA PRO A 190 -2.66 -14.17 -9.09
C PRO A 190 -3.51 -14.96 -10.11
N SER A 191 -2.85 -15.76 -10.95
CA SER A 191 -3.53 -16.69 -11.87
C SER A 191 -4.28 -17.76 -11.08
N ARG A 192 -5.55 -18.03 -11.46
CA ARG A 192 -6.31 -19.19 -10.98
C ARG A 192 -5.70 -20.49 -11.48
#